data_AF-A0A0M8SSV9-F1
#
_entry.id   AF-A0A0M8SSV9-F1
#
_cell.length_a   1.000
_cell.length_b   1.000
_cell.length_c   1.000
_cell.angle_alpha   90.00
_cell.angle_beta   90.00
_cell.angle_gamma   90.00
#
_symmetry.space_group_name_H-M   'P 1'
#
loop_
_entity.id
_entity.type
_entity.pdbx_description
1 polymer ?
#
loop_
_entity_poly.entity_id
_entity_poly.type
_entity_poly.pdbx_seq_one_letter_code
_entity_poly.pdbx_strand_id
1 'polypeptide(L)'
;MFMVRETSQMFITGPDVVRAVTGEEITQNGLGGADVHAETSGVAHFAYDDEETCLAEVRYLISMLPSNNRENPPVHASDDPADRRSDVLLDLV
;
A
#
# COMPACT_ATOMS: atom_id res chain seq x y z
N MET A 1 0.15 5.15 -0.55
CA MET A 1 -0.64 5.39 0.68
C MET A 1 -0.85 4.07 1.40
N PHE A 2 -0.76 4.08 2.73
CA PHE A 2 -0.79 2.90 3.59
C PHE A 2 -2.10 2.88 4.37
N MET A 3 -2.77 1.73 4.41
CA MET A 3 -4.02 1.54 5.15
C MET A 3 -3.95 0.27 6.01
N VAL A 4 -4.70 0.25 7.11
CA VAL A 4 -4.88 -0.90 8.00
C VAL A 4 -6.32 -1.39 7.89
N ARG A 5 -6.50 -2.68 7.59
CA ARG A 5 -7.82 -3.32 7.46
C ARG A 5 -8.64 -3.16 8.73
N GLU A 6 -9.95 -3.04 8.56
CA GLU A 6 -10.96 -2.86 9.62
C GLU A 6 -10.82 -1.60 10.49
N THR A 7 -9.67 -0.92 10.45
CA THR A 7 -9.35 0.22 11.32
C THR A 7 -9.39 1.54 10.55
N SER A 8 -8.95 1.54 9.28
CA SER A 8 -8.85 2.74 8.45
C SER A 8 -9.92 2.76 7.35
N GLN A 9 -10.57 3.92 7.21
CA GLN A 9 -11.64 4.17 6.24
C GLN A 9 -11.52 5.61 5.72
N MET A 10 -11.69 5.83 4.41
CA MET A 10 -11.68 7.16 3.80
C MET A 10 -12.75 7.30 2.73
N PHE A 11 -13.44 8.42 2.71
CA PHE A 11 -14.41 8.76 1.67
C PHE A 11 -14.68 10.26 1.71
N ILE A 12 -15.04 10.85 0.57
CA ILE A 12 -15.43 12.28 0.51
C ILE A 12 -16.82 12.49 1.12
N THR A 13 -17.71 11.51 0.95
CA THR A 13 -19.10 11.57 1.42
C THR A 13 -19.42 10.24 2.08
N GLY A 14 -19.95 10.29 3.30
CA GLY A 14 -20.17 9.09 4.11
C GLY A 14 -21.41 8.28 3.73
N PRO A 15 -21.54 7.04 4.24
CA PRO A 15 -22.61 6.12 3.85
C PRO A 15 -24.02 6.66 4.13
N ASP A 16 -24.22 7.43 5.19
CA ASP A 16 -25.53 8.00 5.52
C ASP A 16 -26.04 8.97 4.44
N VAL A 17 -25.13 9.75 3.85
CA VAL A 17 -25.46 10.66 2.76
C VAL A 17 -25.68 9.89 1.45
N VAL A 18 -24.85 8.86 1.18
CA VAL A 18 -25.05 7.96 0.04
C VAL A 18 -26.45 7.33 0.11
N ARG A 19 -26.85 6.80 1.28
CA ARG A 19 -28.20 6.25 1.50
C ARG A 19 -29.30 7.28 1.29
N ALA A 20 -29.15 8.48 1.86
CA ALA A 20 -30.18 9.51 1.74
C ALA A 20 -30.41 10.00 0.30
N VAL A 21 -29.35 10.02 -0.53
CA VAL A 21 -29.40 10.57 -1.89
C VAL A 21 -29.69 9.51 -2.94
N THR A 22 -29.13 8.31 -2.79
CA THR A 22 -29.18 7.24 -3.80
C THR A 22 -30.09 6.08 -3.41
N GLY A 23 -30.39 5.93 -2.12
CA GLY A 23 -31.09 4.76 -1.57
C GLY A 23 -30.20 3.54 -1.36
N GLU A 24 -28.90 3.59 -1.72
CA GLU A 24 -27.97 2.48 -1.55
C GLU A 24 -27.53 2.34 -0.07
N GLU A 25 -27.61 1.12 0.46
CA GLU A 25 -27.08 0.78 1.78
C GLU A 25 -25.70 0.14 1.65
N ILE A 26 -24.68 0.86 2.13
CA ILE A 26 -23.29 0.42 2.11
C ILE A 26 -22.65 0.63 3.48
N THR A 27 -21.76 -0.27 3.89
CA THR A 27 -21.02 -0.11 5.16
C THR A 27 -19.87 0.88 4.98
N GLN A 28 -19.33 1.42 6.07
CA GLN A 28 -18.15 2.29 5.98
C GLN A 28 -16.94 1.57 5.36
N ASN A 29 -16.72 0.30 5.74
CA ASN A 29 -15.65 -0.52 5.17
C ASN A 29 -15.91 -0.85 3.68
N GLY A 30 -17.17 -1.11 3.31
CA GLY A 30 -17.55 -1.34 1.90
C GLY A 30 -17.46 -0.09 1.03
N LEU A 31 -17.62 1.11 1.61
CA LEU A 31 -17.54 2.37 0.87
C LEU A 31 -16.10 2.85 0.66
N GLY A 32 -15.25 2.70 1.67
CA GLY A 32 -13.93 3.33 1.69
C GLY A 32 -12.91 2.63 2.58
N GLY A 33 -13.07 1.32 2.79
CA GLY A 33 -12.12 0.50 3.52
C GLY A 33 -10.81 0.29 2.78
N ALA A 34 -9.85 -0.33 3.48
CA ALA A 34 -8.51 -0.59 2.95
C ALA A 34 -8.54 -1.41 1.65
N ASP A 35 -9.34 -2.48 1.58
CA ASP A 35 -9.39 -3.35 0.40
C ASP A 35 -10.06 -2.68 -0.80
N VAL A 36 -11.12 -1.90 -0.57
CA VAL A 36 -11.76 -1.09 -1.62
C VAL A 36 -10.73 -0.15 -2.26
N HIS A 37 -9.91 0.49 -1.42
CA HIS A 37 -8.88 1.41 -1.90
C HIS A 37 -7.65 0.75 -2.50
N ALA A 38 -7.31 -0.47 -2.08
CA ALA A 38 -6.15 -1.21 -2.58
C ALA A 38 -6.44 -1.95 -3.89
N GLU A 39 -7.65 -2.52 -4.02
CA GLU A 39 -7.99 -3.42 -5.13
C GLU A 39 -8.83 -2.73 -6.21
N THR A 40 -9.72 -1.81 -5.83
CA THR A 40 -10.71 -1.24 -6.76
C THR A 40 -10.36 0.19 -7.14
N SER A 41 -10.19 1.09 -6.17
CA SER A 41 -9.99 2.51 -6.48
C SER A 41 -8.52 2.89 -6.74
N GLY A 42 -7.57 2.05 -6.32
CA GLY A 42 -6.12 2.29 -6.43
C GLY A 42 -5.59 3.46 -5.59
N VAL A 43 -6.37 3.93 -4.61
CA VAL A 43 -6.00 5.06 -3.76
C VAL A 43 -4.99 4.58 -2.70
N ALA A 44 -5.20 3.39 -2.13
CA ALA A 44 -4.22 2.73 -1.28
C ALA A 44 -3.24 1.93 -2.12
N HIS A 45 -1.96 1.97 -1.73
CA HIS A 45 -0.89 1.21 -2.38
C HIS A 45 -0.52 -0.03 -1.57
N PHE A 46 -0.73 0.06 -0.25
CA PHE A 46 -0.45 -1.02 0.70
C PHE A 46 -1.60 -1.11 1.69
N ALA A 47 -2.04 -2.33 1.97
CA ALA A 47 -3.07 -2.66 2.95
C ALA A 47 -2.56 -3.76 3.88
N TYR A 48 -2.51 -3.46 5.18
CA TYR A 48 -1.99 -4.34 6.23
C TYR A 48 -3.09 -4.72 7.21
N ASP A 49 -2.90 -5.83 7.93
CA ASP A 49 -3.90 -6.32 8.89
C ASP A 49 -3.79 -5.62 10.26
N ASP A 50 -2.64 -5.01 10.56
CA ASP A 50 -2.36 -4.36 11.83
C ASP A 50 -1.45 -3.13 11.68
N GLU A 51 -1.46 -2.27 12.72
CA GLU A 51 -0.69 -1.02 12.74
C GLU A 51 0.82 -1.23 12.90
N GLU A 52 1.24 -2.29 13.61
CA GLU A 52 2.66 -2.56 13.87
C GLU A 52 3.38 -2.92 12.57
N THR A 53 2.83 -3.87 11.81
CA THR A 53 3.32 -4.24 10.48
C THR A 53 3.28 -3.06 9.52
N CYS A 54 2.18 -2.30 9.52
CA CYS A 54 2.05 -1.10 8.67
C CYS A 54 3.16 -0.07 8.94
N LEU A 55 3.43 0.23 10.22
CA LEU A 55 4.48 1.18 10.59
C LEU A 55 5.89 0.65 10.32
N ALA A 56 6.12 -0.66 10.48
CA ALA A 56 7.39 -1.29 10.12
C ALA A 56 7.68 -1.15 8.61
N GLU A 57 6.66 -1.38 7.78
CA GLU A 57 6.76 -1.28 6.33
C GLU A 57 6.91 0.17 5.84
N VAL A 58 6.27 1.13 6.52
CA VAL A 58 6.53 2.56 6.27
C VAL A 58 8.00 2.89 6.52
N ARG A 59 8.59 2.39 7.63
CA ARG A 59 10.02 2.60 7.92
C ARG A 59 10.91 1.94 6.88
N TYR A 60 10.55 0.73 6.44
CA TYR A 60 11.27 0.02 5.40
C TYR A 60 11.25 0.79 4.07
N LEU A 61 10.08 1.26 3.63
CA LEU A 61 9.98 2.09 2.43
C LEU A 61 10.85 3.34 2.52
N ILE A 62 10.78 4.06 3.64
CA ILE A 62 11.58 5.28 3.85
C ILE A 62 13.08 4.96 3.82
N SER A 63 13.52 3.80 4.31
CA SER A 63 14.93 3.41 4.27
C SER A 63 15.49 3.26 2.85
N MET A 64 14.61 3.09 1.85
CA MET A 64 14.99 2.98 0.43
C MET A 64 14.92 4.32 -0.31
N LEU A 65 14.34 5.36 0.28
CA LEU A 65 14.11 6.64 -0.38
C LEU A 65 15.19 7.67 -0.01
N PRO A 66 15.58 8.57 -0.93
CA PRO A 66 16.45 9.69 -0.59
C PRO A 66 15.74 10.65 0.35
N SER A 67 16.51 11.38 1.17
CA SER A 67 15.96 12.37 2.11
C SER A 67 15.21 13.50 1.41
N ASN A 68 15.58 13.81 0.16
CA ASN A 68 14.99 14.85 -0.67
C ASN A 68 15.34 14.66 -2.16
N ASN A 69 14.78 15.51 -3.03
CA ASN A 69 14.94 15.43 -4.48
C ASN A 69 16.32 15.83 -5.04
N ARG A 70 17.29 16.16 -4.18
CA ARG A 70 18.66 16.54 -4.56
C ARG A 70 19.70 15.49 -4.16
N GLU A 71 19.27 14.46 -3.42
CA GLU A 71 20.13 13.37 -2.95
C GLU A 71 19.83 12.10 -3.75
N ASN A 72 20.87 11.27 -3.92
CA ASN A 72 20.69 9.93 -4.45
C ASN A 72 20.06 9.02 -3.38
N PRO A 73 19.41 7.91 -3.78
CA PRO A 73 18.93 6.91 -2.84
C PRO A 73 20.04 6.39 -1.90
N PRO A 74 19.70 5.97 -0.67
CA PRO A 74 20.65 5.35 0.24
C PRO A 74 21.33 4.13 -0.39
N VAL A 75 22.64 3.98 -0.16
CA VAL A 75 23.43 2.83 -0.62
C VAL A 75 23.74 1.94 0.58
N HIS A 76 23.42 0.66 0.44
CA HIS A 76 23.74 -0.37 1.43
C HIS A 76 24.70 -1.39 0.82
N ALA A 77 25.61 -1.92 1.66
CA ALA A 77 26.45 -3.03 1.23
C ALA A 77 25.55 -4.24 0.93
N SER A 78 25.79 -4.86 -0.22
CA SER A 78 25.14 -6.11 -0.62
C SER A 78 26.19 -7.20 -0.68
N ASP A 79 25.88 -8.35 -0.09
CA ASP A 79 26.70 -9.56 -0.20
C ASP A 79 26.39 -10.35 -1.48
N ASP A 80 25.40 -9.93 -2.28
CA ASP A 80 25.03 -10.57 -3.55
C ASP A 80 25.99 -10.14 -4.68
N PRO A 81 26.68 -11.09 -5.36
CA PRO A 81 27.55 -10.77 -6.49
C PRO A 81 26.80 -10.14 -7.66
N ALA A 82 27.34 -9.05 -8.20
CA ALA A 82 26.74 -8.34 -9.33
C ALA A 82 26.64 -9.17 -10.62
N ASP A 83 27.42 -10.25 -10.74
CA ASP A 83 27.49 -11.16 -11.88
C ASP A 83 26.76 -12.50 -11.66
N ARG A 84 26.00 -12.64 -10.55
CA ARG A 84 25.24 -13.86 -10.26
C ARG A 84 24.24 -14.17 -11.39
N ARG A 85 24.37 -15.37 -11.97
CA ARG A 85 23.43 -15.90 -12.97
C ARG A 85 22.26 -16.62 -12.29
N SER A 86 21.10 -16.60 -12.95
CA SER A 86 19.91 -17.36 -12.54
C SER A 86 19.46 -18.26 -13.68
N ASP A 87 20.03 -19.46 -13.74
CA ASP A 87 19.77 -20.42 -14.84
C ASP A 87 18.30 -20.87 -14.88
N VAL A 88 17.59 -20.82 -13.73
CA VAL A 88 16.13 -21.10 -13.65
C VAL A 88 15.31 -20.17 -14.55
N LEU A 89 15.80 -18.97 -14.87
CA LEU A 89 15.09 -18.06 -15.78
C LEU A 89 15.11 -18.55 -17.23
N LEU A 90 16.04 -19.43 -17.61
CA LEU A 90 16.11 -20.02 -18.95
C LEU A 90 14.96 -20.99 -19.22
N ASP A 91 14.39 -21.58 -18.15
CA ASP A 91 13.30 -22.55 -18.24
C ASP A 91 11.91 -21.90 -18.24
N LEU A 92 11.82 -20.56 -18.09
CA LEU A 92 10.55 -19.81 -18.07
C LEU A 92 10.08 -19.33 -19.45
N VAL A 93 10.85 -19.59 -20.51
CA VAL A 93 10.56 -19.20 -21.91
C VAL A 93 10.57 -20.39 -22.84
#